data_AF-A0A5B0BM35-F1
#
_entry.id   AF-A0A5B0BM35-F1
#
_cell.length_a   1.000
_cell.length_b   1.000
_cell.length_c   1.000
_cell.angle_alpha   90.00
_cell.angle_beta   90.00
_cell.angle_gamma   90.00
#
_symmetry.space_group_name_H-M   'P 1'
#
loop_
_entity.id
_entity.type
_entity.pdbx_description
1 polymer ?
#
loop_
_entity_poly.entity_id
_entity_poly.type
_entity_poly.pdbx_seq_one_letter_code
_entity_poly.pdbx_strand_id
1 'polypeptide(L)'
;MNPWPVPVSRDRLGVLIAAYEYELGSCFRCTRKGIQVTRFGEIVSEEGETPLYGCRECVQELLSIHERNVDRTGERPRIVQLPRVPRE
;
A
#
# COMPACT_ATOMS: atom_id res chain seq x y z
N MET A 1 -15.60 -12.31 -33.76
CA MET A 1 -14.72 -12.65 -32.63
C MET A 1 -15.35 -12.09 -31.37
N ASN A 2 -15.92 -12.96 -30.53
CA ASN A 2 -16.54 -12.54 -29.27
C ASN A 2 -15.45 -12.07 -28.28
N PRO A 3 -15.59 -10.91 -27.63
CA PRO A 3 -14.77 -10.57 -26.48
C PRO A 3 -15.33 -11.37 -25.30
N TRP A 4 -14.65 -12.45 -24.93
CA TRP A 4 -14.93 -13.11 -23.65
C TRP A 4 -14.67 -12.09 -22.53
N PRO A 5 -15.61 -11.89 -21.58
CA PRO A 5 -15.36 -11.03 -20.45
C PRO A 5 -14.20 -11.62 -19.65
N VAL A 6 -13.13 -10.85 -19.54
CA VAL A 6 -11.97 -11.18 -18.71
C VAL A 6 -12.50 -11.47 -17.30
N PRO A 7 -12.13 -12.57 -16.64
CA PRO A 7 -12.62 -12.85 -15.30
C PRO A 7 -12.20 -11.72 -14.36
N VAL A 8 -13.15 -10.86 -13.99
CA VAL A 8 -12.91 -9.83 -12.98
C VAL A 8 -12.75 -10.59 -11.67
N SER A 9 -11.52 -10.62 -11.16
CA SER A 9 -11.21 -11.25 -9.88
C SER A 9 -12.17 -10.68 -8.84
N ARG A 10 -12.99 -11.56 -8.23
CA ARG A 10 -13.94 -11.19 -7.17
C ARG A 10 -13.26 -11.02 -5.82
N ASP A 11 -11.95 -11.23 -5.75
CA ASP A 11 -11.18 -10.80 -4.60
C ASP A 11 -11.20 -9.27 -4.57
N ARG A 12 -11.83 -8.68 -3.55
CA ARG A 12 -11.80 -7.22 -3.30
C ARG A 12 -10.37 -6.67 -3.41
N LEU A 13 -9.38 -7.47 -3.02
CA LEU A 13 -7.95 -7.19 -3.16
C LEU A 13 -7.48 -7.11 -4.63
N GLY A 14 -7.96 -8.00 -5.50
CA GLY A 14 -7.62 -8.02 -6.94
C GLY A 14 -8.22 -6.84 -7.70
N VAL A 15 -9.41 -6.39 -7.32
CA VAL A 15 -10.06 -5.19 -7.87
C VAL A 15 -9.30 -3.92 -7.47
N LEU A 16 -8.83 -3.84 -6.22
CA LEU A 16 -8.00 -2.73 -5.77
C LEU A 16 -6.70 -2.63 -6.58
N ILE A 17 -5.99 -3.75 -6.78
CA ILE A 17 -4.71 -3.83 -7.52
C ILE A 17 -4.84 -3.36 -8.98
N ALA A 18 -5.93 -3.69 -9.65
CA ALA A 18 -6.16 -3.26 -11.04
C ALA A 18 -6.47 -1.76 -11.20
N ALA A 19 -6.82 -1.06 -10.10
CA ALA A 19 -7.10 0.37 -10.10
C ALA A 19 -5.87 1.25 -9.84
N TYR A 20 -4.71 0.65 -9.58
CA TYR A 20 -3.49 1.39 -9.27
C TYR A 20 -2.63 1.65 -10.52
N GLU A 21 -2.07 2.85 -10.58
CA GLU A 21 -0.99 3.17 -11.50
C GLU A 21 0.32 2.54 -11.02
N TYR A 22 1.03 1.88 -11.94
CA TYR A 22 2.29 1.22 -11.66
C TYR A 22 3.45 1.96 -12.33
N GLU A 23 4.54 2.11 -11.58
CA GLU A 23 5.80 2.65 -12.06
C GLU A 23 6.98 1.75 -11.70
N LEU A 24 8.12 1.94 -12.36
CA LEU A 24 9.36 1.25 -11.99
C LEU A 24 10.02 1.99 -10.83
N GLY A 25 10.28 1.28 -9.73
CA GLY A 25 10.84 1.90 -8.54
C GLY A 25 11.42 0.90 -7.56
N SER A 26 11.54 1.36 -6.31
CA SER A 26 11.99 0.54 -5.18
C SER A 26 10.83 0.33 -4.22
N CYS A 27 10.65 -0.90 -3.74
CA CYS A 27 9.62 -1.18 -2.74
C CYS A 27 10.04 -0.57 -1.39
N PHE A 28 9.14 0.19 -0.76
CA PHE A 28 9.37 0.73 0.59
C PHE A 28 9.55 -0.37 1.65
N ARG A 29 8.90 -1.53 1.47
CA ARG A 29 8.84 -2.60 2.50
C ARG A 29 9.88 -3.70 2.33
N CYS A 30 10.35 -4.00 1.11
CA CYS A 30 11.30 -5.08 0.86
C CYS A 30 12.54 -4.60 0.09
N THR A 31 13.57 -5.43 -0.02
CA THR A 31 14.85 -5.05 -0.63
C THR A 31 14.86 -4.99 -2.16
N ARG A 32 13.74 -5.32 -2.82
CA ARG A 32 13.64 -5.37 -4.28
C ARG A 32 13.64 -3.95 -4.89
N LYS A 33 14.40 -3.77 -5.97
CA LYS A 33 14.58 -2.51 -6.72
C LYS A 33 14.38 -2.77 -8.22
N GLY A 34 14.00 -1.72 -8.96
CA GLY A 34 13.78 -1.82 -10.41
C GLY A 34 12.58 -2.69 -10.77
N ILE A 35 11.59 -2.75 -9.88
CA ILE A 35 10.37 -3.55 -10.06
C ILE A 35 9.15 -2.65 -10.15
N GLN A 36 8.03 -3.20 -10.61
CA GLN A 36 6.75 -2.50 -10.59
C GLN A 36 6.29 -2.24 -9.16
N VAL A 37 6.04 -0.98 -8.86
CA VAL A 37 5.54 -0.48 -7.58
C VAL A 37 4.31 0.40 -7.82
N THR A 38 3.46 0.47 -6.80
CA THR A 38 2.29 1.37 -6.77
C THR A 38 2.33 2.23 -5.53
N ARG A 39 1.80 3.45 -5.63
CA ARG A 39 1.51 4.29 -4.45
C ARG A 39 0.47 3.58 -3.58
N PHE A 40 0.74 3.44 -2.29
CA PHE A 40 -0.20 2.81 -1.35
C PHE A 40 -0.48 3.67 -0.11
N GLY A 41 0.21 4.80 0.03
CA GLY A 41 0.00 5.73 1.13
C GLY A 41 0.95 6.92 1.04
N GLU A 42 1.00 7.69 2.12
CA GLU A 42 1.88 8.85 2.27
C GLU A 42 2.22 9.07 3.74
N ILE A 43 3.38 9.68 3.97
CA ILE A 43 3.78 10.22 5.27
C ILE A 43 3.58 11.73 5.18
N VAL A 44 2.72 12.25 6.06
CA VAL A 44 2.49 13.69 6.20
C VAL A 44 3.39 14.21 7.32
N SER A 45 4.24 15.18 7.01
CA SER A 45 5.03 15.96 7.98
C SER A 45 4.81 17.46 7.79
N GLU A 46 5.35 18.27 8.69
CA GLU A 46 5.37 19.74 8.54
C GLU A 46 6.15 20.18 7.29
N GLU A 47 7.05 19.34 6.78
CA GLU A 47 7.88 19.60 5.61
C GLU A 47 7.17 19.23 4.29
N GLY A 48 6.02 18.54 4.36
CA GLY A 48 5.18 18.19 3.22
C GLY A 48 4.71 16.73 3.21
N GLU A 49 4.19 16.31 2.06
CA GLU A 49 3.70 14.96 1.82
C GLU A 49 4.76 14.12 1.11
N THR A 50 5.15 12.99 1.70
CA THR A 50 6.05 12.01 1.08
C THR A 50 5.28 10.76 0.67
N PRO A 51 5.08 10.50 -0.64
CA PRO A 51 4.36 9.33 -1.10
C PRO A 51 5.14 8.03 -0.85
N LEU A 52 4.42 6.96 -0.48
CA LEU A 52 4.96 5.63 -0.25
C LEU A 52 4.59 4.69 -1.40
N TYR A 53 5.61 4.02 -1.95
CA TYR A 53 5.48 3.08 -3.05
C TYR A 53 5.86 1.66 -2.62
N GLY A 54 5.07 0.67 -3.05
CA GLY A 54 5.25 -0.72 -2.66
C GLY A 54 5.03 -1.68 -3.82
N CYS A 55 5.73 -2.81 -3.81
CA CYS A 55 5.47 -3.87 -4.78
C CYS A 55 4.14 -4.55 -4.47
N ARG A 56 3.56 -5.22 -5.48
CA ARG A 56 2.27 -5.90 -5.38
C ARG A 56 2.16 -6.82 -4.15
N GLU A 57 3.15 -7.68 -3.94
CA GLU A 57 3.16 -8.65 -2.83
C GLU A 57 3.07 -7.94 -1.46
N CYS A 58 3.91 -6.91 -1.25
CA CYS A 58 3.94 -6.18 0.01
C CYS A 58 2.68 -5.35 0.26
N VAL A 59 2.10 -4.76 -0.80
CA VAL A 59 0.85 -3.99 -0.69
C VAL A 59 -0.32 -4.93 -0.37
N GLN A 60 -0.40 -6.08 -1.02
CA GLN A 60 -1.40 -7.11 -0.72
C GLN A 60 -1.34 -7.55 0.75
N GLU A 61 -0.14 -7.82 1.26
CA GLU A 61 0.06 -8.22 2.65
C GLU A 61 -0.39 -7.11 3.63
N LEU A 62 -0.06 -5.85 3.35
CA LEU A 62 -0.50 -4.71 4.16
C LEU A 62 -2.02 -4.58 4.20
N LEU A 63 -2.68 -4.73 3.05
CA LEU A 63 -4.14 -4.69 2.96
C LEU A 63 -4.76 -5.85 3.76
N SER A 64 -4.22 -7.07 3.66
CA SER A 64 -4.68 -8.20 4.45
C SER A 64 -4.51 -7.99 5.96
N ILE A 65 -3.41 -7.37 6.40
CA ILE A 65 -3.21 -7.00 7.81
C ILE A 65 -4.24 -5.93 8.22
N HIS A 66 -4.48 -4.93 7.37
CA HIS A 66 -5.46 -3.88 7.62
C HIS A 66 -6.87 -4.46 7.80
N GLU A 67 -7.33 -5.31 6.88
CA GLU A 67 -8.64 -5.98 6.96
C GLU A 67 -8.78 -6.75 8.28
N ARG A 68 -7.78 -7.59 8.62
CA ARG A 68 -7.79 -8.36 9.87
C ARG A 68 -7.81 -7.47 11.12
N ASN A 69 -7.15 -6.33 11.07
CA ASN A 69 -7.11 -5.40 12.21
C ASN A 69 -8.44 -4.65 12.34
N VAL A 70 -8.99 -4.14 11.23
CA VAL A 70 -10.32 -3.50 11.22
C VAL A 70 -11.38 -4.44 11.77
N ASP A 71 -11.34 -5.71 11.37
CA ASP A 71 -12.27 -6.75 11.86
C ASP A 71 -12.09 -7.02 13.37
N ARG A 72 -10.88 -6.88 13.93
CA ARG A 72 -10.60 -7.15 15.35
C ARG A 72 -10.87 -5.99 16.28
N THR A 73 -10.62 -4.75 15.87
CA THR A 73 -10.70 -3.58 16.76
C THR A 73 -11.86 -2.64 16.44
N GLY A 74 -12.48 -2.73 15.25
CA GLY A 74 -13.44 -1.72 14.78
C GLY A 74 -12.84 -0.31 14.61
N GLU A 75 -11.55 -0.13 14.94
CA GLU A 75 -10.81 1.12 14.88
C GLU A 75 -9.80 1.10 13.74
N ARG A 76 -9.72 2.21 13.01
CA ARG A 76 -8.70 2.42 11.99
C ARG A 76 -7.31 2.51 12.64
N PRO A 77 -6.28 1.87 12.06
CA PRO A 77 -4.90 2.05 12.51
C PRO A 77 -4.54 3.54 12.48
N ARG A 78 -4.07 4.08 13.61
CA ARG A 78 -3.54 5.46 13.71
C ARG A 78 -2.03 5.42 13.59
N ILE A 79 -1.47 6.25 12.72
CA ILE A 79 -0.02 6.49 12.67
C ILE A 79 0.33 7.36 13.87
N VAL A 80 1.11 6.82 14.81
CA VAL A 80 1.62 7.56 15.97
C VAL A 80 2.94 8.22 15.57
N GLN A 81 2.98 9.54 15.51
CA GLN A 81 4.26 10.25 15.44
C GLN A 81 4.98 10.08 16.78
N LEU A 82 6.16 9.46 16.75
CA LEU A 82 7.02 9.40 17.92
C LEU A 82 7.66 10.79 18.13
N PRO A 83 7.66 11.34 19.36
CA PRO A 83 8.35 12.59 19.65
C PRO A 83 9.83 12.43 19.27
N ARG A 84 10.38 13.36 18.47
CA ARG A 84 11.82 13.41 18.22
C ARG A 84 12.50 13.78 19.55
N VAL A 85 13.25 12.84 20.13
CA VAL A 85 14.12 13.14 21.28
C VAL A 85 15.25 14.04 20.77
N PRO A 86 15.50 15.23 21.35
CA PRO A 86 16.64 16.06 20.97
C PRO A 86 17.93 15.27 21.23
N ARG A 87 18.81 15.21 20.22
CA ARG A 87 20.19 14.77 20.43
C ARG A 87 20.97 15.98 20.96
N GLU A 88 21.47 15.88 22.18
CA GLU A 88 22.54 16.74 22.72
C GLU A 88 23.89 16.44 22.05
#